data_AF-A0A382UTJ8-F1
#
_entry.id   AF-A0A382UTJ8-F1
#
_cell.length_a   1.000
_cell.length_b   1.000
_cell.length_c   1.000
_cell.angle_alpha   90.00
_cell.angle_beta   90.00
_cell.angle_gamma   90.00
#
_symmetry.space_group_name_H-M   'P 1'
#
loop_
_entity.id
_entity.type
_entity.pdbx_description
1 polymer ?
#
loop_
_entity_poly.entity_id
_entity_poly.type
_entity_poly.pdbx_seq_one_letter_code
_entity_poly.pdbx_strand_id
1 'polypeptide(L)'
;MIPEFRYYGEALAGFGQGQIGRSPPLEAYVGLNPAKAMALTAEHGSAPPEELYRSLLAVNAQNMLTFDLTHLEDIDQPYGSDRGWLDFSHGLTFADAVYSLCKRYPELWPAGLLQMACFAGRNVGHADPAVALEDWVVSEPQKFFQETTGMLMDHGQSEYIVSVHLLKTVQAVKRLSALPQVGAAGQIALAALNRLLSAPVRRKMVRRTARQAMRFIRQDK
;
A
#
# COMPACT_ATOMS: atom_id res chain seq x y z
N MET A 1 3.16 20.35 5.84
CA MET A 1 2.79 19.19 5.01
C MET A 1 3.94 18.20 5.00
N ILE A 2 3.63 16.90 4.97
CA ILE A 2 4.62 15.85 4.69
C ILE A 2 5.28 16.18 3.31
N PRO A 3 6.62 16.13 3.15
CA PRO A 3 7.33 16.62 1.96
C PRO A 3 6.77 16.12 0.62
N GLU A 4 6.26 14.89 0.62
CA GLU A 4 5.70 14.19 -0.53
C GLU A 4 4.42 14.85 -1.09
N PHE A 5 3.72 15.65 -0.29
CA PHE A 5 2.52 16.40 -0.70
C PHE A 5 2.83 17.79 -1.26
N ARG A 6 4.11 18.16 -1.43
CA ARG A 6 4.49 19.48 -1.97
C ARG A 6 3.82 19.79 -3.31
N TYR A 7 3.61 18.78 -4.15
CA TYR A 7 3.03 18.92 -5.50
C TYR A 7 1.50 18.74 -5.53
N TYR A 8 0.88 18.43 -4.38
CA TYR A 8 -0.54 18.08 -4.30
C TYR A 8 -1.45 19.25 -4.72
N GLY A 9 -1.16 20.47 -4.25
CA GLY A 9 -1.98 21.64 -4.57
C GLY A 9 -1.99 21.96 -6.06
N GLU A 10 -0.84 21.86 -6.72
CA GLU A 10 -0.71 22.06 -8.16
C GLU A 10 -1.44 20.97 -8.95
N ALA A 11 -1.25 19.70 -8.59
CA ALA A 11 -1.93 18.58 -9.23
C ALA A 11 -3.47 18.64 -9.06
N LEU A 12 -3.94 19.10 -7.90
CA LEU A 12 -5.37 19.28 -7.63
C LEU A 12 -5.97 20.42 -8.45
N ALA A 13 -5.26 21.54 -8.60
CA ALA A 13 -5.70 22.66 -9.43
C ALA A 13 -5.78 22.28 -10.94
N GLY A 14 -4.86 21.43 -11.40
CA GLY A 14 -4.81 20.94 -12.78
C GLY A 14 -5.68 19.70 -13.06
N PHE A 15 -6.37 19.16 -12.05
CA PHE A 15 -7.08 17.89 -12.19
C PHE A 15 -8.17 17.95 -13.26
N GLY A 16 -8.09 17.06 -14.25
CA GLY A 16 -9.08 16.94 -15.32
C GLY A 16 -8.94 17.95 -16.46
N GLN A 17 -7.92 18.83 -16.42
CA GLN A 17 -7.65 19.76 -17.51
C GLN A 17 -7.01 19.10 -18.75
N GLY A 18 -6.39 17.92 -18.59
CA GLY A 18 -5.70 17.22 -19.67
C GLY A 18 -6.60 16.60 -20.75
N GLN A 19 -7.92 16.60 -20.58
CA GLN A 19 -8.92 16.04 -21.51
C GLN A 19 -8.66 14.58 -21.95
N ILE A 20 -7.80 13.84 -21.24
CA ILE A 20 -7.59 12.41 -21.47
C ILE A 20 -8.71 11.64 -20.77
N GLY A 21 -9.75 11.29 -21.52
CA GLY A 21 -10.96 10.63 -21.02
C GLY A 21 -10.82 9.13 -20.70
N ARG A 22 -9.61 8.61 -20.52
CA ARG A 22 -9.34 7.20 -20.20
C ARG A 22 -8.38 7.09 -19.03
N SER A 23 -8.54 6.08 -18.17
CA SER A 23 -7.56 5.82 -17.11
C SER A 23 -6.24 5.27 -17.67
N PRO A 24 -5.07 5.65 -17.14
CA PRO A 24 -3.80 5.04 -17.50
C PRO A 24 -3.73 3.61 -16.91
N PRO A 25 -3.06 2.66 -17.58
CA PRO A 25 -2.87 1.32 -17.04
C PRO A 25 -1.85 1.34 -15.88
N LEU A 26 -1.76 0.25 -15.10
CA LEU A 26 -0.91 0.23 -13.89
C LEU A 26 0.58 0.42 -14.24
N GLU A 27 1.00 -0.09 -15.40
CA GLU A 27 2.38 -0.03 -15.90
C GLU A 27 2.84 1.41 -16.11
N ALA A 28 1.91 2.32 -16.44
CA ALA A 28 2.22 3.74 -16.61
C ALA A 28 2.67 4.42 -15.31
N TYR A 29 2.33 3.84 -14.14
CA TYR A 29 2.77 4.34 -12.83
C TYR A 29 4.09 3.76 -12.37
N VAL A 30 4.61 2.72 -13.01
CA VAL A 30 5.87 2.06 -12.62
C VAL A 30 7.03 3.04 -12.75
N GLY A 31 7.86 3.14 -11.71
CA GLY A 31 9.01 4.04 -11.71
C GLY A 31 8.69 5.52 -11.48
N LEU A 32 7.42 5.89 -11.36
CA LEU A 32 7.03 7.28 -11.07
C LEU A 32 7.20 7.60 -9.58
N ASN A 33 7.88 8.71 -9.29
CA ASN A 33 7.90 9.29 -7.94
C ASN A 33 6.56 9.99 -7.62
N PRO A 34 6.31 10.46 -6.37
CA PRO A 34 5.02 11.06 -6.00
C PRO A 34 4.59 12.21 -6.91
N ALA A 35 5.53 13.08 -7.30
CA ALA A 35 5.25 14.22 -8.17
C ALA A 35 4.75 13.77 -9.54
N LYS A 36 5.46 12.84 -10.19
CA LYS A 36 5.11 12.32 -11.51
C LYS A 36 3.83 11.48 -11.49
N ALA A 37 3.63 10.67 -10.44
CA ALA A 37 2.42 9.88 -10.29
C ALA A 37 1.18 10.78 -10.14
N MET A 38 1.24 11.82 -9.30
CA MET A 38 0.15 12.79 -9.15
C MET A 38 -0.11 13.58 -10.44
N ALA A 39 0.95 14.00 -11.15
CA ALA A 39 0.81 14.70 -12.43
C ALA A 39 0.11 13.83 -13.48
N LEU A 40 0.52 12.56 -13.63
CA LEU A 40 -0.13 11.60 -14.52
C LEU A 40 -1.61 11.40 -14.15
N THR A 41 -1.92 11.23 -12.86
CA THR A 41 -3.30 11.11 -12.41
C THR A 41 -4.12 12.37 -12.69
N ALA A 42 -3.56 13.57 -12.52
CA ALA A 42 -4.24 14.83 -12.78
C ALA A 42 -4.54 15.03 -14.27
N GLU A 43 -3.60 14.70 -15.15
CA GLU A 43 -3.74 14.77 -16.61
C GLU A 43 -4.90 13.88 -17.10
N HIS A 44 -5.04 12.70 -16.50
CA HIS A 44 -6.12 11.76 -16.76
C HIS A 44 -7.39 12.03 -15.94
N GLY A 45 -7.47 13.13 -15.19
CA GLY A 45 -8.56 13.43 -14.26
C GLY A 45 -9.95 13.60 -14.90
N SER A 46 -10.02 13.70 -16.23
CA SER A 46 -11.28 13.70 -17.00
C SER A 46 -11.84 12.31 -17.26
N ALA A 47 -11.08 11.24 -16.99
CA ALA A 47 -11.57 9.87 -17.05
C ALA A 47 -12.59 9.60 -15.93
N PRO A 48 -13.47 8.58 -16.09
CA PRO A 48 -14.37 8.16 -15.01
C PRO A 48 -13.57 7.87 -13.73
N PRO A 49 -13.90 8.49 -12.58
CA PRO A 49 -13.08 8.37 -11.36
C PRO A 49 -12.88 6.93 -10.89
N GLU A 50 -13.87 6.07 -11.10
CA GLU A 50 -13.78 4.65 -10.75
C GLU A 50 -12.76 3.88 -11.63
N GLU A 51 -12.50 4.33 -12.86
CA GLU A 51 -11.43 3.77 -13.70
C GLU A 51 -10.04 4.19 -13.21
N LEU A 52 -9.87 5.45 -12.84
CA LEU A 52 -8.62 5.94 -12.22
C LEU A 52 -8.36 5.23 -10.90
N TYR A 53 -9.42 5.06 -10.10
CA TYR A 53 -9.38 4.33 -8.84
C TYR A 53 -8.87 2.90 -9.02
N ARG A 54 -9.38 2.17 -10.03
CA ARG A 54 -8.93 0.81 -10.33
C ARG A 54 -7.44 0.75 -10.64
N SER A 55 -6.95 1.63 -11.51
CA SER A 55 -5.53 1.66 -11.88
C SER A 55 -4.64 2.00 -10.69
N LEU A 56 -5.06 2.97 -9.87
CA LEU A 56 -4.34 3.37 -8.67
C LEU A 56 -4.37 2.29 -7.58
N LEU A 57 -5.48 1.58 -7.42
CA LEU A 57 -5.56 0.41 -6.54
C LEU A 57 -4.62 -0.68 -7.03
N ALA A 58 -4.59 -0.97 -8.34
CA ALA A 58 -3.72 -1.98 -8.92
C ALA A 58 -2.23 -1.68 -8.67
N VAL A 59 -1.77 -0.45 -8.90
CA VAL A 59 -0.36 -0.10 -8.63
C VAL A 59 -0.03 -0.11 -7.12
N ASN A 60 -0.92 0.35 -6.25
CA ASN A 60 -0.69 0.29 -4.81
C ASN A 60 -0.63 -1.17 -4.30
N ALA A 61 -1.50 -2.04 -4.84
CA ALA A 61 -1.48 -3.46 -4.56
C ALA A 61 -0.21 -4.13 -5.12
N GLN A 62 0.20 -3.80 -6.34
CA GLN A 62 1.41 -4.31 -6.96
C GLN A 62 2.66 -3.92 -6.15
N ASN A 63 2.76 -2.65 -5.75
CA ASN A 63 3.86 -2.18 -4.92
C ASN A 63 3.95 -2.95 -3.59
N MET A 64 2.81 -3.26 -2.98
CA MET A 64 2.77 -4.08 -1.76
C MET A 64 3.15 -5.54 -2.05
N LEU A 65 2.61 -6.12 -3.12
CA LEU A 65 2.90 -7.48 -3.53
C LEU A 65 4.39 -7.66 -3.80
N THR A 66 5.04 -6.76 -4.53
CA THR A 66 6.45 -6.93 -4.91
C THR A 66 7.42 -6.35 -3.91
N PHE A 67 6.99 -5.84 -2.75
CA PHE A 67 7.90 -5.22 -1.80
C PHE A 67 9.10 -6.12 -1.44
N ASP A 68 10.32 -5.63 -1.67
CA ASP A 68 11.55 -6.33 -1.33
C ASP A 68 11.70 -6.43 0.19
N LEU A 69 11.67 -7.67 0.68
CA LEU A 69 11.73 -7.96 2.11
C LEU A 69 13.12 -7.74 2.71
N THR A 70 14.17 -7.56 1.90
CA THR A 70 15.51 -7.21 2.38
C THR A 70 15.51 -5.85 3.09
N HIS A 71 14.63 -4.92 2.69
CA HIS A 71 14.40 -3.66 3.42
C HIS A 71 13.81 -3.88 4.83
N LEU A 72 13.22 -5.05 5.11
CA LEU A 72 12.85 -5.46 6.47
C LEU A 72 14.05 -5.90 7.32
N GLU A 73 15.26 -5.90 6.79
CA GLU A 73 16.49 -6.24 7.53
C GLU A 73 17.37 -5.02 7.79
N ASP A 74 17.15 -3.92 7.07
CA ASP A 74 17.82 -2.64 7.29
C ASP A 74 17.53 -2.11 8.71
N ILE A 75 18.52 -2.23 9.60
CA ILE A 75 18.45 -1.77 11.00
C ILE A 75 19.44 -0.65 11.31
N ASP A 76 20.28 -0.29 10.35
CA ASP A 76 21.28 0.77 10.47
C ASP A 76 20.80 2.13 9.92
N GLN A 77 19.53 2.21 9.49
CA GLN A 77 18.90 3.43 9.02
C GLN A 77 18.43 4.33 10.19
N PRO A 78 18.43 5.67 10.00
CA PRO A 78 17.84 6.61 10.95
C PRO A 78 16.42 6.21 11.39
N TYR A 79 16.06 6.51 12.63
CA TYR A 79 14.70 6.26 13.09
C TYR A 79 13.71 7.08 12.25
N GLY A 80 12.69 6.43 11.68
CA GLY A 80 11.71 7.08 10.81
C GLY A 80 12.07 7.11 9.32
N SER A 81 13.26 6.65 8.91
CA SER A 81 13.56 6.38 7.49
C SER A 81 13.34 4.92 7.08
N ASP A 82 12.94 4.06 8.02
CA ASP A 82 12.73 2.64 7.81
C ASP A 82 11.47 2.39 6.99
N ARG A 83 11.63 1.84 5.78
CA ARG A 83 10.48 1.33 5.02
C ARG A 83 9.99 0.01 5.61
N GLY A 84 8.68 -0.20 5.54
CA GLY A 84 8.10 -1.46 5.95
C GLY A 84 6.70 -1.66 5.45
N TRP A 85 6.11 -2.80 5.83
CA TRP A 85 4.76 -3.18 5.43
C TRP A 85 3.71 -2.09 5.66
N LEU A 86 3.88 -1.26 6.71
CA LEU A 86 3.01 -0.11 6.97
C LEU A 86 2.94 0.86 5.77
N ASP A 87 4.08 1.22 5.18
CA ASP A 87 4.14 2.17 4.06
C ASP A 87 3.35 1.69 2.84
N PHE A 88 3.32 0.38 2.59
CA PHE A 88 2.65 -0.23 1.45
C PHE A 88 1.17 -0.49 1.70
N SER A 89 0.84 -1.07 2.86
CA SER A 89 -0.55 -1.37 3.26
C SER A 89 -1.38 -0.12 3.54
N HIS A 90 -0.75 1.04 3.81
CA HIS A 90 -1.45 2.32 3.83
C HIS A 90 -2.14 2.63 2.51
N GLY A 91 -1.55 2.28 1.36
CA GLY A 91 -2.18 2.48 0.06
C GLY A 91 -3.51 1.72 -0.07
N LEU A 92 -3.57 0.47 0.43
CA LEU A 92 -4.78 -0.36 0.35
C LEU A 92 -5.85 0.05 1.37
N THR A 93 -5.44 0.33 2.61
CA THR A 93 -6.38 0.81 3.64
C THR A 93 -6.96 2.17 3.28
N PHE A 94 -6.17 3.05 2.66
CA PHE A 94 -6.64 4.32 2.14
C PHE A 94 -7.55 4.15 0.92
N ALA A 95 -7.24 3.23 -0.01
CA ALA A 95 -8.10 2.95 -1.16
C ALA A 95 -9.52 2.52 -0.74
N ASP A 96 -9.64 1.63 0.25
CA ASP A 96 -10.94 1.22 0.82
C ASP A 96 -11.72 2.41 1.41
N ALA A 97 -11.03 3.33 2.09
CA ALA A 97 -11.63 4.57 2.61
C ALA A 97 -12.05 5.52 1.48
N VAL A 98 -11.21 5.72 0.47
CA VAL A 98 -11.51 6.55 -0.72
C VAL A 98 -12.73 6.03 -1.43
N TYR A 99 -12.81 4.72 -1.68
CA TYR A 99 -13.96 4.11 -2.32
C TYR A 99 -15.25 4.39 -1.53
N SER A 100 -15.23 4.10 -0.22
CA SER A 100 -16.40 4.28 0.65
C SER A 100 -16.85 5.75 0.73
N LEU A 101 -15.91 6.69 0.87
CA LEU A 101 -16.21 8.11 1.01
C LEU A 101 -16.61 8.75 -0.32
N CYS A 102 -15.90 8.49 -1.41
CA CYS A 102 -16.15 9.14 -2.69
C CYS A 102 -17.41 8.61 -3.39
N LYS A 103 -17.87 7.40 -3.06
CA LYS A 103 -19.22 6.96 -3.45
C LYS A 103 -20.31 7.78 -2.77
N ARG A 104 -20.08 8.26 -1.55
CA ARG A 104 -21.03 9.10 -0.80
C ARG A 104 -20.88 10.59 -1.12
N TYR A 105 -19.65 11.03 -1.39
CA TYR A 105 -19.26 12.42 -1.64
C TYR A 105 -18.39 12.48 -2.92
N PRO A 106 -18.99 12.44 -4.12
CA PRO A 106 -18.26 12.36 -5.38
C PRO A 106 -17.28 13.50 -5.64
N GLU A 107 -17.50 14.67 -5.06
CA GLU A 107 -16.59 15.82 -5.11
C GLU A 107 -15.20 15.54 -4.52
N LEU A 108 -15.06 14.49 -3.70
CA LEU A 108 -13.79 14.10 -3.09
C LEU A 108 -12.92 13.22 -3.99
N TRP A 109 -13.43 12.76 -5.15
CA TRP A 109 -12.66 11.90 -6.07
C TRP A 109 -11.31 12.50 -6.47
N PRO A 110 -11.19 13.76 -6.92
CA PRO A 110 -9.90 14.35 -7.27
C PRO A 110 -8.90 14.29 -6.12
N ALA A 111 -9.36 14.65 -4.92
CA ALA A 111 -8.54 14.65 -3.73
C ALA A 111 -8.08 13.24 -3.35
N GLY A 112 -8.99 12.25 -3.34
CA GLY A 112 -8.69 10.87 -3.00
C GLY A 112 -7.75 10.20 -3.99
N LEU A 113 -7.98 10.38 -5.29
CA LEU A 113 -7.16 9.80 -6.36
C LEU A 113 -5.72 10.34 -6.34
N LEU A 114 -5.54 11.64 -6.14
CA LEU A 114 -4.20 12.23 -6.03
C LEU A 114 -3.43 11.73 -4.80
N GLN A 115 -4.12 11.50 -3.67
CA GLN A 115 -3.48 10.90 -2.50
C GLN A 115 -3.11 9.42 -2.74
N MET A 116 -3.96 8.65 -3.42
CA MET A 116 -3.61 7.28 -3.86
C MET A 116 -2.40 7.26 -4.81
N ALA A 117 -2.29 8.24 -5.71
CA ALA A 117 -1.13 8.40 -6.59
C ALA A 117 0.14 8.77 -5.81
N CYS A 118 0.01 9.59 -4.77
CA CYS A 118 1.11 9.90 -3.86
C CYS A 118 1.63 8.64 -3.15
N PHE A 119 0.76 7.75 -2.67
CA PHE A 119 1.18 6.46 -2.09
C PHE A 119 1.89 5.58 -3.12
N ALA A 120 1.34 5.48 -4.33
CA ALA A 120 1.97 4.71 -5.43
C ALA A 120 3.39 5.20 -5.69
N GLY A 121 3.56 6.52 -5.83
CA GLY A 121 4.87 7.11 -6.09
C GLY A 121 5.82 7.09 -4.89
N ARG A 122 5.32 7.12 -3.65
CA ARG A 122 6.16 7.03 -2.44
C ARG A 122 6.83 5.67 -2.36
N ASN A 123 6.13 4.62 -2.79
CA ASN A 123 6.55 3.23 -2.68
C ASN A 123 7.38 2.73 -3.88
N VAL A 124 7.74 3.61 -4.81
CA VAL A 124 8.51 3.27 -6.01
C VAL A 124 9.96 2.87 -5.70
N GLY A 125 10.48 1.88 -6.44
CA GLY A 125 11.89 1.47 -6.39
C GLY A 125 12.24 0.48 -5.28
N HIS A 126 11.24 -0.14 -4.63
CA HIS A 126 11.42 -1.14 -3.57
C HIS A 126 10.80 -2.47 -3.97
N ALA A 127 10.69 -2.72 -5.28
CA ALA A 127 10.14 -3.95 -5.82
C ALA A 127 11.24 -4.99 -5.97
N ASP A 128 10.99 -6.19 -5.46
CA ASP A 128 11.70 -7.42 -5.78
C ASP A 128 11.16 -7.97 -7.11
N PRO A 129 11.95 -7.94 -8.20
CA PRO A 129 11.51 -8.40 -9.51
C PRO A 129 11.31 -9.91 -9.59
N ALA A 130 11.77 -10.69 -8.60
CA ALA A 130 11.56 -12.13 -8.56
C ALA A 130 10.16 -12.51 -8.04
N VAL A 131 9.39 -11.55 -7.49
CA VAL A 131 8.04 -11.81 -7.00
C VAL A 131 7.04 -11.77 -8.15
N ALA A 132 6.46 -12.92 -8.45
CA ALA A 132 5.40 -13.07 -9.44
C ALA A 132 4.02 -13.08 -8.77
N LEU A 133 2.97 -12.60 -9.48
CA LEU A 133 1.60 -12.56 -8.93
C LEU A 133 1.05 -13.97 -8.71
N GLU A 134 1.38 -14.86 -9.64
CA GLU A 134 0.88 -16.23 -9.75
C GLU A 134 1.18 -17.05 -8.48
N ASP A 135 2.34 -16.81 -7.87
CA ASP A 135 2.80 -17.49 -6.65
C ASP A 135 1.95 -17.15 -5.41
N TRP A 136 1.21 -16.04 -5.47
CA TRP A 136 0.49 -15.49 -4.32
C TRP A 136 -1.02 -15.45 -4.50
N VAL A 137 -1.53 -15.93 -5.64
CA VAL A 137 -2.98 -16.00 -5.93
C VAL A 137 -3.68 -16.86 -4.87
N VAL A 138 -4.79 -16.33 -4.34
CA VAL A 138 -5.66 -17.02 -3.40
C VAL A 138 -6.84 -17.63 -4.15
N SER A 139 -6.90 -18.97 -4.22
CA SER A 139 -7.94 -19.72 -4.94
C SER A 139 -9.29 -19.73 -4.24
N GLU A 140 -9.31 -19.70 -2.90
CA GLU A 140 -10.53 -19.72 -2.07
C GLU A 140 -10.61 -18.46 -1.17
N PRO A 141 -10.96 -17.27 -1.71
CA PRO A 141 -10.94 -16.02 -0.94
C PRO A 141 -11.78 -16.06 0.34
N GLN A 142 -12.95 -16.69 0.31
CA GLN A 142 -13.86 -16.78 1.45
C GLN A 142 -13.22 -17.56 2.60
N LYS A 143 -12.61 -18.70 2.30
CA LYS A 143 -11.90 -19.53 3.28
C LYS A 143 -10.68 -18.81 3.83
N PHE A 144 -9.88 -18.19 2.95
CA PHE A 144 -8.72 -17.39 3.34
C PHE A 144 -9.07 -16.30 4.36
N PHE A 145 -10.15 -15.54 4.13
CA PHE A 145 -10.58 -14.50 5.06
C PHE A 145 -11.15 -15.06 6.37
N GLN A 146 -11.81 -16.22 6.36
CA GLN A 146 -12.28 -16.88 7.58
C GLN A 146 -11.09 -17.29 8.46
N GLU A 147 -10.10 -17.97 7.88
CA GLU A 147 -8.88 -18.41 8.57
C GLU A 147 -8.07 -17.21 9.10
N THR A 148 -7.88 -16.19 8.26
CA THR A 148 -7.17 -14.96 8.65
C THR A 148 -7.88 -14.23 9.80
N THR A 149 -9.21 -14.17 9.78
CA THR A 149 -9.97 -13.55 10.87
C THR A 149 -9.80 -14.32 12.18
N GLY A 150 -9.80 -15.66 12.12
CA GLY A 150 -9.51 -16.50 13.29
C GLY A 150 -8.13 -16.22 13.88
N MET A 151 -7.10 -16.15 13.02
CA MET A 151 -5.72 -15.82 13.43
C MET A 151 -5.60 -14.44 14.07
N LEU A 152 -6.27 -13.41 13.53
CA LEU A 152 -6.23 -12.05 14.07
C LEU A 152 -6.87 -11.91 15.46
N MET A 153 -7.81 -12.80 15.80
CA MET A 153 -8.48 -12.82 17.10
C MET A 153 -7.77 -13.70 18.13
N ASP A 154 -6.65 -14.34 17.76
CA ASP A 154 -5.83 -15.10 18.68
C ASP A 154 -5.00 -14.15 19.59
N HIS A 155 -5.44 -14.03 20.84
CA HIS A 155 -4.82 -13.19 21.86
C HIS A 155 -3.45 -13.72 22.36
N GLY A 156 -2.97 -14.87 21.86
CA GLY A 156 -1.62 -15.38 22.11
C GLY A 156 -0.51 -14.65 21.35
N GLN A 157 -0.85 -13.71 20.46
CA GLN A 157 0.13 -12.93 19.69
C GLN A 157 0.73 -11.79 20.52
N SER A 158 2.07 -11.76 20.60
CA SER A 158 2.81 -10.88 21.51
C SER A 158 3.01 -9.43 21.02
N GLU A 159 2.62 -9.08 19.79
CA GLU A 159 2.85 -7.75 19.19
C GLU A 159 1.55 -6.99 18.88
N TYR A 160 0.93 -6.36 19.90
CA TYR A 160 -0.37 -5.67 19.81
C TYR A 160 -0.51 -4.58 18.72
N ILE A 161 0.54 -3.80 18.45
CA ILE A 161 0.50 -2.72 17.43
C ILE A 161 0.44 -3.32 16.02
N VAL A 162 1.06 -4.49 15.82
CA VAL A 162 0.99 -5.24 14.56
C VAL A 162 -0.44 -5.77 14.35
N SER A 163 -1.10 -6.24 15.41
CA SER A 163 -2.46 -6.80 15.33
C SER A 163 -3.51 -5.79 14.82
N VAL A 164 -3.49 -4.53 15.26
CA VAL A 164 -4.48 -3.53 14.82
C VAL A 164 -4.28 -3.15 13.35
N HIS A 165 -3.03 -3.01 12.91
CA HIS A 165 -2.73 -2.66 11.52
C HIS A 165 -3.01 -3.81 10.56
N LEU A 166 -2.66 -5.04 10.94
CA LEU A 166 -3.03 -6.23 10.21
C LEU A 166 -4.56 -6.36 10.11
N LEU A 167 -5.29 -6.13 11.21
CA LEU A 167 -6.76 -6.11 11.19
C LEU A 167 -7.30 -5.10 10.18
N LYS A 168 -6.81 -3.84 10.19
CA LYS A 168 -7.24 -2.82 9.23
C LYS A 168 -6.96 -3.24 7.79
N THR A 169 -5.78 -3.78 7.53
CA THR A 169 -5.35 -4.21 6.19
C THR A 169 -6.21 -5.37 5.69
N VAL A 170 -6.42 -6.40 6.53
CA VAL A 170 -7.27 -7.56 6.21
C VAL A 170 -8.71 -7.11 5.93
N GLN A 171 -9.27 -6.24 6.76
CA GLN A 171 -10.64 -5.76 6.56
C GLN A 171 -10.79 -4.89 5.30
N ALA A 172 -9.79 -4.05 4.99
CA ALA A 172 -9.77 -3.25 3.76
C ALA A 172 -9.73 -4.15 2.53
N VAL A 173 -8.78 -5.09 2.46
CA VAL A 173 -8.66 -6.00 1.32
C VAL A 173 -9.89 -6.90 1.19
N LYS A 174 -10.47 -7.38 2.30
CA LYS A 174 -11.74 -8.13 2.29
C LYS A 174 -12.87 -7.35 1.64
N ARG A 175 -13.04 -6.07 2.01
CA ARG A 175 -14.06 -5.21 1.40
C ARG A 175 -13.77 -4.96 -0.06
N LEU A 176 -12.53 -4.60 -0.40
CA LEU A 176 -12.10 -4.35 -1.78
C LEU A 176 -12.32 -5.58 -2.69
N SER A 177 -11.89 -6.78 -2.27
CA SER A 177 -12.07 -8.01 -3.05
C SER A 177 -13.54 -8.43 -3.21
N ALA A 178 -14.45 -7.92 -2.38
CA ALA A 178 -15.88 -8.16 -2.52
C ALA A 178 -16.58 -7.21 -3.52
N LEU A 179 -15.88 -6.19 -4.03
CA LEU A 179 -16.40 -5.23 -5.01
C LEU A 179 -16.21 -5.77 -6.44
N PRO A 180 -17.28 -6.13 -7.19
CA PRO A 180 -17.12 -6.62 -8.57
C PRO A 180 -16.37 -5.63 -9.48
N GLN A 181 -16.58 -4.33 -9.25
CA GLN A 181 -16.04 -3.23 -10.02
C GLN A 181 -14.54 -3.01 -9.86
N VAL A 182 -13.84 -3.65 -8.92
CA VAL A 182 -12.37 -3.54 -8.82
C VAL A 182 -11.64 -4.58 -9.67
N GLY A 183 -12.33 -5.66 -10.07
CA GLY A 183 -11.79 -6.69 -10.97
C GLY A 183 -10.41 -7.20 -10.56
N ALA A 184 -9.48 -7.23 -11.53
CA ALA A 184 -8.10 -7.70 -11.34
C ALA A 184 -7.34 -6.96 -10.23
N ALA A 185 -7.62 -5.67 -9.99
CA ALA A 185 -6.97 -4.91 -8.93
C ALA A 185 -7.26 -5.50 -7.53
N GLY A 186 -8.48 -6.03 -7.33
CA GLY A 186 -8.85 -6.72 -6.10
C GLY A 186 -8.14 -8.07 -5.91
N GLN A 187 -7.80 -8.75 -7.01
CA GLN A 187 -7.02 -10.00 -6.98
C GLN A 187 -5.56 -9.73 -6.61
N ILE A 188 -4.95 -8.68 -7.17
CA ILE A 188 -3.59 -8.25 -6.82
C ILE A 188 -3.55 -7.83 -5.33
N ALA A 189 -4.56 -7.11 -4.85
CA ALA A 189 -4.65 -6.72 -3.44
C ALA A 189 -4.76 -7.94 -2.50
N LEU A 190 -5.51 -8.96 -2.89
CA LEU A 190 -5.61 -10.21 -2.14
C LEU A 190 -4.29 -11.00 -2.14
N ALA A 191 -3.59 -11.08 -3.27
CA ALA A 191 -2.28 -11.68 -3.37
C ALA A 191 -1.24 -10.93 -2.52
N ALA A 192 -1.26 -9.60 -2.54
CA ALA A 192 -0.42 -8.76 -1.70
C ALA A 192 -0.66 -9.01 -0.20
N LEU A 193 -1.92 -9.17 0.21
CA LEU A 193 -2.26 -9.54 1.58
C LEU A 193 -1.76 -10.94 1.94
N ASN A 194 -1.92 -11.92 1.05
CA ASN A 194 -1.41 -13.28 1.26
C ASN A 194 0.11 -13.27 1.52
N ARG A 195 0.86 -12.50 0.72
CA ARG A 195 2.31 -12.32 0.92
C ARG A 195 2.66 -11.61 2.21
N LEU A 196 1.92 -10.56 2.59
CA LEU A 196 2.10 -9.88 3.88
C LEU A 196 1.94 -10.85 5.05
N LEU A 197 0.92 -11.72 5.03
CA LEU A 197 0.63 -12.63 6.14
C LEU A 197 1.59 -13.83 6.20
N SER A 198 2.17 -14.20 5.06
CA SER A 198 3.17 -15.26 4.96
C SER A 198 4.61 -14.74 5.19
N ALA A 199 4.80 -13.41 5.19
CA ALA A 199 6.09 -12.81 5.45
C ALA A 199 6.49 -13.00 6.94
N PRO A 200 7.78 -13.19 7.23
CA PRO A 200 8.25 -13.38 8.61
C PRO A 200 7.82 -12.21 9.52
N VAL A 201 7.20 -12.54 10.66
CA VAL A 201 6.84 -11.54 11.68
C VAL A 201 8.13 -10.89 12.20
N ARG A 202 8.18 -9.55 12.11
CA ARG A 202 9.38 -8.77 12.46
C ARG A 202 9.72 -8.95 13.94
N ARG A 203 11.03 -9.06 14.22
CA ARG A 203 11.63 -8.73 15.53
C ARG A 203 12.59 -7.54 15.39
N LYS A 204 12.36 -6.61 14.45
CA LYS A 204 13.28 -5.48 14.14
C LYS A 204 13.60 -4.65 15.39
N MET A 205 12.59 -4.29 16.19
CA MET A 205 12.81 -3.54 17.42
C MET A 205 13.65 -4.34 18.41
N VAL A 206 13.31 -5.61 18.65
CA VAL A 206 14.10 -6.49 19.53
C VAL A 206 15.54 -6.65 19.04
N ARG A 207 15.76 -6.82 17.73
CA ARG A 207 17.09 -6.91 17.12
C ARG A 207 17.88 -5.59 17.23
N ARG A 208 17.22 -4.44 17.04
CA ARG A 208 17.82 -3.11 17.20
C ARG A 208 18.19 -2.84 18.67
N THR A 209 17.30 -3.15 19.61
CA THR A 209 17.55 -3.07 21.05
C THR A 209 18.70 -3.98 21.45
N ALA A 210 18.73 -5.23 20.96
CA ALA A 210 19.83 -6.16 21.22
C ALA A 210 21.16 -5.63 20.65
N ARG A 211 21.20 -5.10 19.41
CA ARG A 211 22.41 -4.48 18.84
C ARG A 211 22.85 -3.26 19.62
N GLN A 212 21.92 -2.39 20.03
CA GLN A 212 22.22 -1.20 20.83
C GLN A 212 22.81 -1.59 22.19
N ALA A 213 22.21 -2.58 22.87
CA ALA A 213 22.74 -3.13 24.11
C ALA A 213 24.14 -3.74 23.91
N MET A 214 24.36 -4.51 22.84
CA MET A 214 25.68 -5.07 22.51
C MET A 214 26.72 -4.01 22.15
N ARG A 215 26.31 -2.90 21.50
CA ARG A 215 27.18 -1.75 21.23
C ARG A 215 27.57 -1.03 22.53
N PHE A 216 26.61 -0.82 23.41
CA PHE A 216 26.83 -0.20 24.73
C PHE A 216 27.86 -1.02 25.54
N ILE A 217 27.67 -2.34 25.66
CA ILE A 217 28.62 -3.24 26.35
C ILE A 217 30.03 -3.20 25.73
N ARG A 218 30.15 -2.99 24.42
CA ARG A 218 31.45 -2.89 23.73
C ARG A 218 32.17 -1.55 23.95
N GLN A 219 31.46 -0.50 24.36
CA GLN A 219 32.04 0.82 24.64
C GLN A 219 32.57 0.96 26.08
N ASP A 220 32.19 0.04 26.97
CA ASP A 220 32.67 -0.04 28.36
C ASP A 220 33.99 -0.83 28.52
N LYS A 221 34.72 -1.08 27.43
CA LYS A 221 36.07 -1.69 27.41
C LYS A 221 37.07 -0.75 26.76
#